data_AF-A0AAW2EJ78-F1
#
_entry.id   AF-A0AAW2EJ78-F1
#
_cell.length_a   1.000
_cell.length_b   1.000
_cell.length_c   1.000
_cell.angle_alpha   90.00
_cell.angle_beta   90.00
_cell.angle_gamma   90.00
#
_symmetry.space_group_name_H-M   'P 1'
#
loop_
_entity.id
_entity.type
_entity.pdbx_description
1 polymer ?
#
loop_
_entity_poly.entity_id
_entity_poly.type
_entity_poly.pdbx_seq_one_letter_code
_entity_poly.pdbx_strand_id
1 'polypeptide(L)'
;METYYDINKFFLLQIGGWPYQKKVLKILIPCLLSMILYSVYVIEFRRLLQLMNEHWKLFHNKNERHILRYYANIGRKITTYVAVYFVTTMIFYLLIPLIPKILDIIIPLNESRPLAYVFPAEYKVDKVKFYYPIVFHSYVTTITTIIILFTIDTTYIVCVLHACSLFTAIR
;
A
#
# COMPACT_ATOMS: atom_id res chain seq x y z
N MET A 1 15.90 1.82 33.87
CA MET A 1 16.55 1.12 32.75
C MET A 1 15.86 -0.21 32.46
N GLU A 2 15.47 -0.96 33.50
CA GLU A 2 14.70 -2.23 33.37
C GLU A 2 13.35 -2.08 32.67
N THR A 3 12.53 -1.09 33.02
CA THR A 3 11.22 -0.87 32.39
C THR A 3 11.30 -0.64 30.88
N TYR A 4 12.32 0.09 30.42
CA TYR A 4 12.55 0.33 28.99
C TYR A 4 12.92 -0.97 28.26
N TYR A 5 13.77 -1.78 28.90
CA TYR A 5 14.15 -3.09 28.37
C TYR A 5 12.95 -4.03 28.27
N ASP A 6 12.08 -4.07 29.27
CA ASP A 6 10.89 -4.93 29.28
C ASP A 6 9.87 -4.53 28.21
N ILE A 7 9.63 -3.23 28.02
CA ILE A 7 8.76 -2.72 26.96
C ILE A 7 9.33 -3.08 25.58
N ASN A 8 10.62 -2.83 25.35
CA ASN A 8 11.26 -3.14 24.08
C ASN A 8 11.26 -4.65 23.80
N LYS A 9 11.58 -5.46 24.81
CA LYS A 9 11.54 -6.93 24.75
C LYS A 9 10.14 -7.42 24.40
N PHE A 10 9.09 -6.85 24.98
CA PHE A 10 7.71 -7.18 24.65
C PHE A 10 7.42 -6.94 23.16
N PHE A 11 7.72 -5.75 22.63
CA PHE A 11 7.49 -5.43 21.22
C PHE A 11 8.31 -6.32 20.28
N LEU A 12 9.59 -6.55 20.60
CA LEU A 12 10.48 -7.42 19.82
C LEU A 12 9.98 -8.88 19.80
N LEU A 13 9.36 -9.37 20.87
CA LEU A 13 8.74 -10.70 20.87
C LEU A 13 7.49 -10.77 19.97
N GLN A 14 6.68 -9.71 19.91
CA GLN A 14 5.48 -9.66 19.07
C GLN A 14 5.80 -9.64 17.58
N ILE A 15 6.84 -8.89 17.16
CA ILE A 15 7.24 -8.78 15.76
C ILE A 15 8.23 -9.87 15.31
N GLY A 16 8.57 -10.80 16.20
CA GLY A 16 9.57 -11.83 15.93
C GLY A 16 10.99 -11.26 15.78
N GLY A 17 11.29 -10.09 16.35
CA GLY A 17 12.60 -9.46 16.32
C GLY A 17 13.54 -9.92 17.44
N TRP A 18 13.04 -10.63 18.45
CA TRP A 18 13.83 -10.98 19.63
C TRP A 18 14.86 -12.10 19.36
N PRO A 19 16.17 -11.92 19.67
CA PRO A 19 17.22 -12.88 19.32
C PRO A 19 17.05 -14.27 19.93
N TYR A 20 16.51 -14.35 21.16
CA TYR A 20 16.39 -15.60 21.92
C TYR A 20 15.02 -16.29 21.75
N GLN A 21 14.18 -15.82 20.82
CA GLN A 21 12.85 -16.39 20.60
C GLN A 21 12.93 -17.71 19.81
N LYS A 22 12.11 -18.70 20.19
CA LYS A 22 12.01 -19.97 19.45
C LYS A 22 11.61 -19.72 18.00
N LYS A 23 12.24 -20.40 17.04
CA LYS A 23 12.02 -20.21 15.58
C LYS A 23 10.54 -20.27 15.19
N VAL A 24 9.81 -21.25 15.74
CA VAL A 24 8.37 -21.42 15.48
C VAL A 24 7.57 -20.22 16.01
N LEU A 25 7.87 -19.76 17.22
CA LEU A 25 7.17 -18.64 17.86
C LEU A 25 7.44 -17.32 17.14
N LYS A 26 8.65 -17.15 16.61
CA LYS A 26 9.08 -16.00 15.80
C LYS A 26 8.22 -15.80 14.56
N ILE A 27 7.67 -16.88 13.99
CA ILE A 27 6.82 -16.85 12.80
C ILE A 27 5.34 -16.85 13.19
N LEU A 28 4.93 -17.74 14.11
CA LEU A 28 3.53 -17.91 14.45
C LEU A 28 2.92 -16.66 15.12
N ILE A 29 3.63 -15.98 16.03
CA ILE A 29 3.07 -14.80 16.72
C ILE A 29 2.75 -13.69 15.72
N PRO A 30 3.68 -13.20 14.87
CA PRO A 30 3.36 -12.17 13.88
C PRO A 30 2.25 -12.58 12.91
N CYS A 31 2.22 -13.85 12.48
CA CYS A 31 1.16 -14.36 11.61
C CYS A 31 -0.21 -14.32 12.28
N LEU A 32 -0.33 -14.76 13.53
CA LEU A 32 -1.59 -14.73 14.26
C LEU A 32 -2.06 -13.29 14.52
N LEU A 33 -1.15 -12.41 14.94
CA LEU A 33 -1.47 -10.99 15.17
C LEU A 33 -1.94 -10.30 13.88
N SER A 34 -1.24 -10.52 12.77
CA SER A 34 -1.63 -9.93 11.48
C SER A 34 -2.98 -10.46 10.99
N MET A 35 -3.29 -11.75 11.21
CA MET A 35 -4.61 -12.30 10.89
C MET A 35 -5.74 -11.69 11.73
N ILE A 36 -5.51 -11.47 13.03
CA ILE A 36 -6.49 -10.81 13.92
C ILE A 36 -6.68 -9.35 13.50
N LEU A 37 -5.60 -8.62 13.25
CA LEU A 37 -5.69 -7.24 12.78
C LEU A 37 -6.47 -7.16 11.47
N TYR A 38 -6.14 -8.02 10.50
CA TYR A 38 -6.82 -8.08 9.22
C TYR A 38 -8.32 -8.38 9.37
N SER A 39 -8.71 -9.32 10.23
CA SER A 39 -10.12 -9.64 10.45
C SER A 39 -10.89 -8.46 11.05
N VAL A 40 -10.31 -7.76 12.03
CA VAL A 40 -10.88 -6.53 12.59
C VAL A 40 -11.02 -5.44 11.51
N TYR A 41 -9.97 -5.20 10.72
CA TYR A 41 -10.02 -4.23 9.62
C TYR A 41 -11.12 -4.55 8.60
N VAL A 42 -11.29 -5.82 8.22
CA VAL A 42 -12.33 -6.24 7.27
C VAL A 42 -13.73 -5.99 7.85
N ILE A 43 -13.96 -6.27 9.12
CA ILE A 43 -15.25 -6.04 9.78
C ILE A 43 -15.56 -4.54 9.82
N GLU A 44 -14.60 -3.73 10.27
CA GLU A 44 -14.74 -2.27 10.37
C GLU A 44 -14.98 -1.62 9.00
N PHE A 45 -14.24 -2.08 7.98
CA PHE A 45 -14.40 -1.57 6.63
C PHE A 45 -15.78 -1.91 6.05
N ARG A 46 -16.27 -3.14 6.24
CA ARG A 46 -17.62 -3.54 5.84
C ARG A 46 -18.69 -2.69 6.53
N ARG A 47 -18.53 -2.45 7.84
CA ARG A 47 -19.44 -1.61 8.62
C ARG A 47 -19.47 -0.19 8.07
N LEU A 48 -18.32 0.39 7.74
CA LEU A 48 -18.22 1.73 7.16
C LEU A 48 -18.96 1.82 5.81
N LEU A 49 -18.76 0.85 4.92
CA LEU A 49 -19.45 0.82 3.62
C LEU A 49 -20.97 0.67 3.77
N GLN A 50 -21.42 -0.17 4.71
CA GLN A 50 -22.84 -0.31 5.03
C GLN A 50 -23.42 1.02 5.53
N LEU A 51 -22.75 1.69 6.47
CA LEU A 51 -23.18 2.99 6.97
C LEU A 51 -23.27 4.04 5.87
N MET A 52 -22.28 4.11 4.97
CA MET A 52 -22.34 5.00 3.81
C MET A 52 -23.58 4.72 2.97
N ASN A 53 -23.89 3.45 2.70
CA ASN A 53 -25.08 3.06 1.93
C ASN A 53 -26.39 3.43 2.64
N GLU A 54 -26.47 3.25 3.96
CA GLU A 54 -27.65 3.67 4.73
C GLU A 54 -27.81 5.19 4.73
N HIS A 55 -26.72 5.96 4.82
CA HIS A 55 -26.78 7.42 4.65
C HIS A 55 -27.40 7.81 3.30
N TRP A 56 -27.01 7.17 2.20
CA TRP A 56 -27.61 7.45 0.88
C TRP A 56 -29.12 7.22 0.83
N LYS A 57 -29.64 6.27 1.63
CA LYS A 57 -31.08 6.02 1.74
C LYS A 57 -31.79 7.04 2.62
N LEU A 58 -31.14 7.53 3.67
CA LEU A 58 -31.71 8.48 4.64
C LEU A 58 -31.98 9.87 4.04
N PHE A 59 -31.09 10.38 3.18
CA PHE A 59 -31.25 11.71 2.58
C PHE A 59 -32.21 11.69 1.38
N HIS A 60 -33.45 12.12 1.61
CA HIS A 60 -34.52 12.11 0.60
C HIS A 60 -34.75 13.46 -0.10
N ASN A 61 -34.25 14.57 0.47
CA ASN A 61 -34.44 15.88 -0.13
C ASN A 61 -33.63 16.01 -1.44
N LYS A 62 -34.15 16.77 -2.40
CA LYS A 62 -33.44 17.05 -3.66
C LYS A 62 -32.12 17.80 -3.40
N ASN A 63 -32.13 18.77 -2.49
CA ASN A 63 -30.96 19.58 -2.17
C ASN A 63 -29.87 18.76 -1.47
N GLU A 64 -30.24 17.98 -0.44
CA GLU A 64 -29.31 17.07 0.26
C GLU A 64 -28.67 16.07 -0.70
N ARG A 65 -29.47 15.40 -1.55
CA ARG A 65 -28.94 14.45 -2.53
C ARG A 65 -28.04 15.12 -3.57
N HIS A 66 -28.31 16.38 -3.92
CA HIS A 66 -27.43 17.14 -4.79
C HIS A 66 -26.05 17.36 -4.13
N ILE A 67 -26.01 17.73 -2.85
CA ILE A 67 -24.78 17.89 -2.08
C ILE A 67 -24.00 16.58 -1.99
N LEU A 68 -24.65 15.46 -1.61
CA LEU A 68 -24.00 14.15 -1.54
C LEU A 68 -23.38 13.75 -2.90
N ARG A 69 -24.11 13.95 -4.00
CA ARG A 69 -23.61 13.68 -5.36
C ARG A 69 -22.45 14.59 -5.75
N TYR A 70 -22.48 15.86 -5.35
CA TYR A 70 -21.41 16.80 -5.62
C TYR A 70 -20.08 16.35 -4.98
N TYR A 71 -20.09 16.01 -3.70
CA TYR A 71 -18.90 15.47 -3.00
C TYR A 71 -18.46 14.11 -3.54
N ALA A 72 -19.39 13.22 -3.86
CA ALA A 72 -19.07 11.94 -4.49
C ALA A 72 -18.39 12.12 -5.87
N ASN A 73 -18.80 13.14 -6.63
CA ASN A 73 -18.16 13.47 -7.91
C ASN A 73 -16.77 14.07 -7.73
N ILE A 74 -16.54 14.89 -6.69
CA ILE A 74 -15.20 15.35 -6.30
C ILE A 74 -14.32 14.15 -5.98
N GLY A 75 -14.81 13.23 -5.14
CA GLY A 75 -14.08 12.01 -4.77
C GLY A 75 -13.70 11.19 -6.00
N ARG A 76 -14.64 10.97 -6.92
CA ARG A 76 -14.37 10.29 -8.20
C ARG A 76 -13.26 10.95 -8.99
N LYS A 77 -13.31 12.27 -9.17
CA LYS A 77 -12.27 13.03 -9.91
C LYS A 77 -10.91 12.90 -9.23
N ILE A 78 -10.84 13.06 -7.91
CA ILE A 78 -9.59 12.92 -7.15
C ILE A 78 -9.03 11.52 -7.30
N THR A 79 -9.84 10.47 -7.10
CA THR A 79 -9.42 9.07 -7.30
C THR A 79 -8.88 8.85 -8.72
N THR A 80 -9.52 9.41 -9.74
CA THR A 80 -9.02 9.33 -11.12
C THR A 80 -7.66 10.00 -11.29
N TYR A 81 -7.48 11.24 -10.81
CA TYR A 81 -6.19 11.94 -10.91
C TYR A 81 -5.08 11.19 -10.16
N VAL A 82 -5.37 10.71 -8.96
CA VAL A 82 -4.45 9.93 -8.14
C VAL A 82 -4.10 8.61 -8.85
N ALA A 83 -5.06 7.93 -9.48
CA ALA A 83 -4.80 6.72 -10.26
C ALA A 83 -3.84 6.97 -11.42
N VAL A 84 -4.04 8.05 -12.19
CA VAL A 84 -3.12 8.42 -13.28
C VAL A 84 -1.72 8.70 -12.73
N TYR A 85 -1.62 9.42 -11.62
CA TYR A 85 -0.34 9.68 -10.96
C TYR A 85 0.39 8.40 -10.50
N PHE A 86 -0.31 7.48 -9.82
CA PHE A 86 0.31 6.21 -9.39
C PHE A 86 0.70 5.32 -10.57
N VAL A 87 -0.13 5.24 -11.62
CA VAL A 87 0.19 4.43 -12.81
C VAL A 87 1.40 4.99 -13.55
N THR A 88 1.46 6.31 -13.77
CA THR A 88 2.58 6.95 -14.45
C THR A 88 3.89 6.78 -13.69
N THR A 89 3.89 7.05 -12.38
CA THR A 89 5.08 6.85 -11.52
C THR A 89 5.51 5.38 -11.45
N MET A 90 4.56 4.44 -11.36
CA MET A 90 4.83 3.00 -11.42
C MET A 90 5.55 2.61 -12.72
N ILE A 91 5.06 3.08 -13.87
CA ILE A 91 5.70 2.77 -15.17
C ILE A 91 7.15 3.22 -15.18
N PHE A 92 7.43 4.48 -14.81
CA PHE A 92 8.81 4.99 -14.77
C PHE A 92 9.70 4.17 -13.83
N TYR A 93 9.18 3.77 -12.67
CA TYR A 93 9.93 3.00 -11.69
C TYR A 93 10.26 1.57 -12.18
N LEU A 94 9.32 0.92 -12.88
CA LEU A 94 9.52 -0.40 -13.47
C LEU A 94 10.46 -0.38 -14.70
N LEU A 95 10.68 0.78 -15.33
CA LEU A 95 11.63 0.91 -16.43
C LEU A 95 13.09 0.93 -15.97
N ILE A 96 13.38 1.19 -14.70
CA ILE A 96 14.75 1.35 -14.17
C ILE A 96 15.67 0.18 -14.56
N PRO A 97 15.30 -1.11 -14.38
CA PRO A 97 16.17 -2.23 -14.77
C PRO A 97 16.41 -2.36 -16.28
N LEU A 98 15.54 -1.77 -17.11
CA LEU A 98 15.67 -1.80 -18.58
C LEU A 98 16.63 -0.73 -19.11
N ILE A 99 16.85 0.36 -18.37
CA ILE A 99 17.76 1.45 -18.76
C ILE A 99 19.14 0.95 -19.21
N PRO A 100 19.90 0.15 -18.42
CA PRO A 100 21.21 -0.32 -18.87
C PRO A 100 21.14 -1.17 -20.14
N LYS A 101 20.09 -1.98 -20.31
CA LYS A 101 19.89 -2.83 -21.50
C LYS A 101 19.59 -2.02 -22.76
N ILE A 102 18.78 -0.98 -22.63
CA ILE A 102 18.51 -0.05 -23.74
C ILE A 102 19.78 0.72 -24.10
N LEU A 103 20.54 1.18 -23.11
CA LEU A 103 21.79 1.89 -23.33
C LEU A 103 22.87 1.02 -23.97
N ASP A 104 22.92 -0.29 -23.70
CA ASP A 104 23.84 -1.21 -24.39
C ASP A 104 23.56 -1.31 -25.90
N ILE A 105 22.31 -1.08 -26.33
CA ILE A 105 21.91 -1.08 -27.74
C ILE A 105 22.22 0.26 -28.41
N ILE A 106 21.92 1.37 -27.73
CA ILE A 106 22.03 2.73 -28.32
C ILE A 106 23.47 3.26 -28.23
N ILE A 107 24.14 3.05 -27.09
CA ILE A 107 25.49 3.56 -26.81
C ILE A 107 26.31 2.41 -26.19
N PRO A 108 26.82 1.48 -27.01
CA PRO A 108 27.60 0.35 -26.50
C PRO A 108 28.89 0.85 -25.83
N LEU A 109 29.26 0.19 -24.73
CA LEU A 109 30.53 0.41 -24.03
C LEU A 109 31.45 -0.79 -24.26
N ASN A 110 32.77 -0.57 -24.17
CA ASN A 110 33.75 -1.65 -24.24
C ASN A 110 33.67 -2.60 -23.02
N GLU A 111 33.05 -2.14 -21.93
CA GLU A 111 32.83 -2.90 -20.70
C GLU A 111 31.33 -3.06 -20.43
N SER A 112 30.95 -4.12 -19.71
CA SER A 112 29.57 -4.38 -19.32
C SER A 112 29.06 -3.34 -18.31
N ARG A 113 27.87 -2.78 -18.56
CA ARG A 113 27.19 -1.88 -17.61
C ARG A 113 26.79 -2.61 -16.31
N PRO A 114 26.80 -1.93 -15.16
CA PRO A 114 26.28 -2.51 -13.92
C PRO A 114 24.78 -2.79 -14.03
N LEU A 115 24.35 -3.90 -13.42
CA LEU A 115 22.94 -4.28 -13.36
C LEU A 115 22.16 -3.28 -12.50
N ALA A 116 21.06 -2.78 -13.05
CA ALA A 116 20.12 -1.93 -12.32
C ALA A 116 19.00 -2.78 -11.69
N TYR A 117 18.59 -2.37 -10.49
CA TYR A 117 17.50 -2.98 -9.71
C TYR A 117 16.47 -1.90 -9.38
N VAL A 118 15.22 -2.32 -9.18
CA VAL A 118 14.11 -1.42 -8.86
C VAL A 118 14.33 -0.71 -7.52
N PHE A 119 14.79 -1.45 -6.50
CA PHE A 119 15.14 -0.92 -5.19
C PHE A 119 16.30 -1.70 -4.58
N PRO A 120 17.10 -1.10 -3.67
CA PRO A 120 18.16 -1.81 -2.98
C PRO A 120 17.56 -2.80 -1.98
N ALA A 121 17.84 -4.08 -2.15
CA ALA A 121 17.46 -5.13 -1.21
C ALA A 121 18.57 -6.20 -1.04
N GLU A 122 18.66 -6.77 0.16
CA GLU A 122 19.56 -7.86 0.50
C GLU A 122 18.83 -9.20 0.42
N TYR A 123 19.07 -9.93 -0.68
CA TYR A 123 18.45 -11.23 -0.91
C TYR A 123 19.26 -12.42 -0.32
N LYS A 124 20.41 -12.15 0.32
CA LYS A 124 21.34 -13.18 0.85
C LYS A 124 21.72 -14.26 -0.20
N VAL A 125 21.67 -13.90 -1.47
CA VAL A 125 22.09 -14.71 -2.63
C VAL A 125 22.93 -13.84 -3.56
N ASP A 126 23.68 -14.49 -4.44
CA ASP A 126 24.42 -13.80 -5.51
C ASP A 126 23.45 -13.07 -6.44
N LYS A 127 23.52 -11.73 -6.44
CA LYS A 127 22.59 -10.88 -7.19
C LYS A 127 22.80 -10.93 -8.70
N VAL A 128 24.00 -11.29 -9.16
CA VAL A 128 24.34 -11.40 -10.58
C VAL A 128 23.80 -12.72 -11.12
N LYS A 129 24.06 -13.82 -10.41
CA LYS A 129 23.57 -15.15 -10.78
C LYS A 129 22.03 -15.24 -10.78
N PHE A 130 21.37 -14.59 -9.81
CA PHE A 130 19.91 -14.62 -9.64
C PHE A 130 19.22 -13.33 -10.10
N TYR A 131 19.80 -12.62 -11.07
CA TYR A 131 19.30 -11.32 -11.52
C TYR A 131 17.81 -11.33 -11.92
N TYR A 132 17.41 -12.21 -12.85
CA TYR A 132 16.03 -12.24 -13.36
C TYR A 132 14.98 -12.58 -12.29
N PRO A 133 15.18 -13.62 -11.43
CA PRO A 133 14.29 -13.86 -10.30
C PRO A 133 14.18 -12.66 -9.34
N ILE A 134 15.28 -11.97 -9.07
CA ILE A 134 15.30 -10.79 -8.19
C ILE A 134 14.47 -9.65 -8.81
N VAL A 135 14.70 -9.34 -10.08
CA VAL A 135 13.95 -8.29 -10.79
C VAL A 135 12.47 -8.62 -10.85
N PHE A 136 12.13 -9.87 -11.15
CA PHE A 136 10.73 -10.34 -11.17
C PHE A 136 10.06 -10.19 -9.80
N HIS A 137 10.70 -10.65 -8.73
CA HIS A 137 10.20 -10.47 -7.37
C HIS A 137 10.02 -8.98 -7.05
N SER A 138 11.01 -8.14 -7.37
CA SER A 138 10.94 -6.70 -7.18
C SER A 138 9.78 -6.04 -7.93
N TYR A 139 9.45 -6.48 -9.15
CA TYR A 139 8.27 -5.99 -9.86
C TYR A 139 6.97 -6.38 -9.16
N VAL A 140 6.81 -7.65 -8.78
CA VAL A 140 5.61 -8.12 -8.07
C VAL A 140 5.42 -7.37 -6.75
N THR A 141 6.48 -7.21 -5.96
CA THR A 141 6.44 -6.44 -4.71
C THR A 141 6.04 -5.00 -4.95
N THR A 142 6.68 -4.32 -5.91
CA THR A 142 6.41 -2.89 -6.21
C THR A 142 4.95 -2.69 -6.62
N ILE A 143 4.45 -3.49 -7.55
CA ILE A 143 3.06 -3.41 -8.04
C ILE A 143 2.09 -3.64 -6.88
N THR A 144 2.35 -4.66 -6.06
CA THR A 144 1.49 -5.00 -4.91
C THR A 144 1.45 -3.85 -3.90
N THR A 145 2.62 -3.29 -3.55
CA THR A 145 2.72 -2.16 -2.62
C THR A 145 1.99 -0.92 -3.13
N ILE A 146 2.15 -0.58 -4.41
CA ILE A 146 1.47 0.58 -5.01
C ILE A 146 -0.05 0.41 -5.01
N ILE A 147 -0.56 -0.79 -5.35
CA ILE A 147 -2.01 -1.08 -5.31
C ILE A 147 -2.56 -0.91 -3.89
N ILE A 148 -1.85 -1.41 -2.88
CA ILE A 148 -2.25 -1.29 -1.48
C ILE A 148 -2.32 0.18 -1.07
N LEU A 149 -1.26 0.96 -1.32
CA LEU A 149 -1.21 2.39 -1.00
C LEU A 149 -2.33 3.17 -1.69
N PHE A 150 -2.47 2.98 -3.01
CA PHE A 150 -3.53 3.60 -3.80
C PHE A 150 -4.93 3.30 -3.24
N THR A 151 -5.19 2.04 -2.88
CA THR A 151 -6.49 1.61 -2.35
C THR A 151 -6.76 2.25 -0.99
N ILE A 152 -5.78 2.27 -0.09
CA ILE A 152 -5.92 2.86 1.25
C ILE A 152 -6.16 4.37 1.15
N ASP A 153 -5.31 5.09 0.42
CA ASP A 153 -5.36 6.55 0.33
C ASP A 153 -6.66 7.05 -0.31
N THR A 154 -7.05 6.44 -1.44
CA THR A 154 -8.28 6.86 -2.14
C THR A 154 -9.53 6.50 -1.36
N THR A 155 -9.55 5.35 -0.69
CA THR A 155 -10.66 4.96 0.19
C THR A 155 -10.80 5.94 1.35
N TYR A 156 -9.69 6.30 1.99
CA TYR A 156 -9.68 7.30 3.07
C TYR A 156 -10.24 8.65 2.60
N ILE A 157 -9.76 9.16 1.46
CA ILE A 157 -10.26 10.42 0.86
C ILE A 157 -11.76 10.36 0.61
N VAL A 158 -12.27 9.27 0.02
CA VAL A 158 -13.70 9.09 -0.25
C VAL A 158 -14.52 9.07 1.04
N CYS A 159 -14.02 8.42 2.10
CA CYS A 159 -14.70 8.40 3.40
C CYS A 159 -14.79 9.80 4.02
N VAL A 160 -13.70 10.57 3.96
CA VAL A 160 -13.66 11.95 4.44
C VAL A 160 -14.63 12.83 3.66
N LEU A 161 -14.63 12.75 2.33
CA LEU A 161 -15.55 13.50 1.47
C LEU A 161 -17.01 13.13 1.73
N HIS A 162 -17.30 11.84 1.96
CA HIS A 162 -18.63 11.38 2.35
C HIS A 162 -19.05 12.03 3.68
N ALA A 163 -18.20 11.97 4.71
CA ALA A 163 -18.48 12.61 6.00
C ALA A 163 -18.72 14.12 5.87
N CYS A 164 -17.87 14.85 5.13
CA CYS A 164 -18.06 16.28 4.85
C CYS A 164 -19.40 16.56 4.16
N SER A 165 -19.82 15.69 3.24
CA SER A 165 -21.11 15.83 2.56
C SER A 165 -22.30 15.70 3.51
N LEU A 166 -22.22 14.80 4.50
CA LEU A 166 -23.26 14.64 5.53
C LEU A 166 -23.38 15.89 6.39
N PHE A 167 -22.26 16.42 6.89
CA PHE A 167 -22.25 17.65 7.68
C PHE A 167 -22.78 18.86 6.90
N THR A 168 -22.52 18.90 5.60
CA THR A 168 -23.00 19.97 4.72
C THR A 168 -24.49 19.81 4.39
N ALA A 169 -24.99 18.58 4.26
CA ALA A 169 -26.38 18.32 3.91
C ALA A 169 -27.37 18.52 5.08
N ILE A 170 -26.92 18.33 6.32
CA ILE A 170 -27.74 18.53 7.53
C ILE A 170 -27.78 20.01 7.97
N ARG A 171 -26.79 20.80 7.55
CA ARG A 171 -26.72 22.23 7.82
C ARG A 171 -27.65 23.01 6.91
#